data_AF-A0A1C4BB08-F1
#
_entry.id   AF-A0A1C4BB08-F1
#
_cell.length_a   1.000
_cell.length_b   1.000
_cell.length_c   1.000
_cell.angle_alpha   90.00
_cell.angle_beta   90.00
_cell.angle_gamma   90.00
#
_symmetry.space_group_name_H-M   'P 1'
#
loop_
_entity.id
_entity.type
_entity.pdbx_description
1 polymer ?
#
loop_
_entity_poly.entity_id
_entity_poly.type
_entity_poly.pdbx_seq_one_letter_code
_entity_poly.pdbx_strand_id
1 'polypeptide(L)'
;MIEKDKVMAMYRLGIDEETADILSGLSTSQMLVLSETNQLIFQLRFENAEMMKKLTEESRVRDIKQMHTGILLSSLLLDSINK
;
A
#
# COMPACT_ATOMS: atom_id res chain seq x y z
N MET A 1 -0.90 -9.19 9.68
CA MET A 1 -0.86 -9.56 8.24
C MET A 1 0.46 -10.21 7.91
N ILE A 2 1.57 -9.51 8.18
CA ILE A 2 2.93 -9.99 7.94
C ILE A 2 3.18 -11.35 8.61
N GLU A 3 2.81 -11.51 9.89
CA GLU A 3 2.94 -12.79 10.61
C GLU A 3 2.15 -13.97 10.00
N LYS A 4 1.06 -13.68 9.28
CA LYS A 4 0.20 -14.73 8.69
C LYS A 4 0.69 -15.16 7.31
N ASP A 5 1.06 -14.18 6.49
CA ASP A 5 1.57 -14.38 5.13
C ASP A 5 2.37 -13.13 4.74
N LYS A 6 3.70 -13.21 4.84
CA LYS A 6 4.62 -12.11 4.56
C LYS A 6 4.51 -11.64 3.11
N VAL A 7 4.47 -12.57 2.15
CA VAL A 7 4.41 -12.27 0.71
C VAL A 7 3.13 -11.52 0.38
N MET A 8 2.00 -12.02 0.85
CA MET A 8 0.71 -11.37 0.62
C MET A 8 0.60 -10.03 1.36
N ALA A 9 1.20 -9.90 2.55
CA ALA A 9 1.26 -8.65 3.28
C ALA A 9 2.09 -7.60 2.55
N MET A 10 3.28 -7.95 2.04
CA MET A 10 4.12 -7.06 1.23
C MET A 10 3.36 -6.50 0.03
N TYR A 11 2.65 -7.36 -0.70
CA TYR A 11 1.81 -6.93 -1.83
C TYR A 11 0.69 -5.96 -1.41
N ARG A 12 -0.07 -6.31 -0.35
CA ARG A 12 -1.21 -5.48 0.11
C ARG A 12 -0.77 -4.15 0.70
N LEU A 13 0.32 -4.15 1.48
CA LEU A 13 0.87 -2.96 2.11
C LEU A 13 1.69 -2.12 1.11
N GLY A 14 2.18 -2.73 0.03
CA GLY A 14 3.01 -2.05 -0.97
C GLY A 14 4.40 -1.73 -0.43
N ILE A 15 5.02 -2.69 0.27
CA ILE A 15 6.32 -2.53 0.94
C ILE A 15 7.28 -3.62 0.48
N ASP A 16 8.57 -3.33 0.55
CA ASP A 16 9.64 -4.30 0.30
C ASP A 16 9.83 -5.28 1.46
N GLU A 17 10.74 -6.24 1.26
CA GLU A 17 11.00 -7.29 2.23
C GLU A 17 11.63 -6.76 3.52
N GLU A 18 12.58 -5.82 3.40
CA GLU A 18 13.29 -5.22 4.52
C GLU A 18 12.32 -4.46 5.44
N THR A 19 11.44 -3.65 4.86
CA THR A 19 10.39 -2.93 5.59
C THR A 19 9.43 -3.90 6.27
N ALA A 20 9.05 -4.99 5.61
CA ALA A 20 8.17 -6.00 6.21
C ALA A 20 8.84 -6.69 7.41
N ASP A 21 10.15 -6.99 7.32
CA ASP A 21 10.90 -7.58 8.43
C ASP A 21 11.02 -6.62 9.60
N ILE A 22 11.34 -5.34 9.36
CA ILE A 22 11.38 -4.32 10.41
C ILE A 22 10.03 -4.22 11.10
N LEU A 23 8.94 -4.10 10.34
CA LEU A 23 7.58 -4.01 10.89
C LEU A 23 7.18 -5.24 11.71
N SER A 24 7.65 -6.43 11.33
CA SER A 24 7.40 -7.66 12.09
C SER A 24 8.17 -7.74 13.40
N GLY A 25 9.31 -7.05 13.49
CA GLY A 25 10.18 -7.02 14.68
C GLY A 25 9.90 -5.87 15.64
N LEU A 26 9.01 -4.94 15.30
CA LEU A 26 8.72 -3.79 16.17
C LEU A 26 8.09 -4.23 17.49
N SER A 27 8.67 -3.78 18.59
CA SER A 27 8.06 -3.92 19.90
C SER A 27 6.91 -2.91 20.09
N THR A 28 6.06 -3.16 21.08
CA THR A 28 4.95 -2.26 21.42
C THR A 28 5.41 -0.83 21.72
N SER A 29 6.56 -0.66 22.39
CA SER A 29 7.08 0.67 22.70
C SER A 29 7.58 1.41 21.45
N GLN A 30 8.18 0.70 20.50
CA GLN A 30 8.60 1.29 19.22
C GLN A 30 7.40 1.67 18.35
N MET A 31 6.35 0.83 18.32
CA MET A 31 5.09 1.17 17.64
C MET A 31 4.42 2.41 18.26
N LEU A 32 4.48 2.56 19.59
CA LEU A 32 3.92 3.72 20.28
C LEU A 32 4.59 5.02 19.81
N VAL A 33 5.92 5.05 19.73
CA VAL A 33 6.68 6.21 19.21
C VAL A 33 6.24 6.59 17.80
N LEU A 34 6.03 5.61 16.91
CA LEU A 34 5.53 5.89 15.56
C LEU A 34 4.11 6.44 15.59
N SER A 35 3.25 5.93 16.48
CA SER A 35 1.84 6.35 16.60
C SER A 35 1.63 7.72 17.24
N GLU A 36 2.57 8.21 18.05
CA GLU A 36 2.53 9.54 18.66
C GLU A 36 2.77 10.67 17.63
N THR A 37 3.23 10.31 16.43
CA THR A 37 3.35 11.25 15.33
C THR A 37 1.96 11.76 14.94
N ASN A 38 1.70 13.05 15.12
CA ASN A 38 0.43 13.69 14.71
C ASN A 38 0.32 13.91 13.19
N GLN A 39 1.00 13.08 12.41
CA GLN A 39 1.02 13.07 10.95
C GLN A 39 0.95 11.63 10.47
N LEU A 40 0.43 11.42 9.27
CA LEU A 40 0.42 10.11 8.65
C LEU A 40 1.86 9.69 8.33
N ILE A 41 2.31 8.59 8.91
CA ILE A 41 3.63 7.98 8.66
C ILE A 41 3.69 7.20 7.33
N PHE A 42 2.54 7.01 6.69
CA PHE A 42 2.42 6.38 5.37
C PHE A 42 1.86 7.38 4.36
N GLN A 43 2.41 7.33 3.15
CA GLN A 43 1.95 8.15 2.04
C GLN A 43 0.92 7.41 1.19
N LEU A 44 0.13 8.18 0.44
CA LEU A 44 -0.82 7.64 -0.50
C LEU A 44 -0.08 6.92 -1.64
N ARG A 45 -0.50 5.69 -1.96
CA ARG A 45 0.10 4.89 -3.06
C ARG A 45 -0.23 5.43 -4.47
N PHE A 46 -1.08 6.45 -4.59
CA PHE A 46 -1.38 7.08 -5.88
C PHE A 46 -0.41 8.23 -6.12
N GLU A 47 0.27 8.23 -7.26
CA GLU A 47 1.31 9.22 -7.55
C GLU A 47 0.73 10.57 -8.01
N ASN A 48 -0.50 10.60 -8.53
CA ASN A 48 -1.11 11.82 -9.04
C ASN A 48 -2.64 11.83 -8.98
N ALA A 49 -3.20 13.04 -9.12
CA ALA A 49 -4.64 13.25 -9.11
C ALA A 49 -5.36 12.62 -10.31
N GLU A 50 -4.67 12.42 -11.44
CA GLU A 50 -5.26 11.80 -12.64
C GLU A 50 -5.60 10.33 -12.39
N MET A 51 -4.76 9.58 -11.67
CA MET A 51 -5.06 8.21 -11.24
C MET A 51 -6.33 8.18 -10.38
N MET A 52 -6.43 9.06 -9.40
CA MET A 52 -7.62 9.13 -8.54
C MET A 52 -8.87 9.48 -9.33
N LYS A 53 -8.77 10.42 -10.27
CA LYS A 53 -9.87 10.79 -11.16
C LYS A 53 -10.34 9.60 -12.00
N LYS A 54 -9.44 8.88 -12.66
CA LYS A 54 -9.76 7.70 -13.49
C LYS A 54 -10.44 6.59 -12.70
N LEU A 55 -10.02 6.36 -11.46
CA LEU A 55 -10.62 5.33 -10.61
C LEU A 55 -12.01 5.74 -10.05
N THR A 56 -12.29 7.04 -9.96
CA THR A 56 -13.53 7.58 -9.37
C THR A 56 -14.56 8.00 -10.41
N GLU A 57 -14.16 8.29 -11.65
CA GLU A 57 -15.03 8.69 -12.76
C GLU A 57 -16.17 7.70 -13.01
N GLU A 58 -17.41 8.16 -13.03
CA GLU A 58 -18.61 7.32 -13.16
C GLU A 58 -18.55 6.44 -14.42
N SER A 59 -18.70 5.13 -14.25
CA SER A 59 -18.70 4.17 -15.36
C SER A 59 -19.81 3.17 -15.13
N ARG A 60 -20.44 2.73 -16.23
CA ARG A 60 -21.56 1.78 -16.23
C ARG A 60 -21.18 0.40 -15.68
N VAL A 61 -19.89 0.12 -15.49
CA VAL A 61 -19.40 -1.18 -15.01
C VAL A 61 -18.59 -1.02 -13.72
N ARG A 62 -19.29 -1.01 -12.59
CA ARG A 62 -18.72 -0.79 -11.25
C ARG A 62 -17.73 -1.88 -10.83
N ASP A 63 -18.02 -3.13 -11.17
CA ASP A 63 -17.21 -4.29 -10.77
C ASP A 63 -15.83 -4.32 -11.44
N ILE A 64 -15.73 -3.80 -12.68
CA ILE A 64 -14.48 -3.69 -13.42
C ILE A 64 -13.53 -2.65 -12.77
N LYS A 65 -14.08 -1.62 -12.12
CA LYS A 65 -13.25 -0.56 -11.48
C LYS A 65 -12.44 -1.07 -10.29
N GLN A 66 -13.04 -1.91 -9.45
CA GLN A 66 -12.31 -2.45 -8.29
C GLN A 66 -11.12 -3.29 -8.75
N MET A 67 -11.29 -4.02 -9.85
CA MET A 67 -10.22 -4.77 -10.50
C MET A 67 -9.15 -3.83 -11.07
N HIS A 68 -9.53 -2.73 -11.72
CA HIS A 68 -8.59 -1.71 -12.20
C HIS A 68 -7.76 -1.07 -11.07
N THR A 69 -8.36 -0.78 -9.92
CA THR A 69 -7.61 -0.27 -8.75
C THR A 69 -6.56 -1.28 -8.30
N GLY A 70 -6.92 -2.56 -8.24
CA GLY A 70 -5.98 -3.63 -7.88
C GLY A 70 -4.82 -3.75 -8.88
N ILE A 71 -5.12 -3.73 -10.18
CA ILE A 71 -4.12 -3.77 -11.25
C ILE A 71 -3.16 -2.58 -11.14
N LEU A 72 -3.69 -1.35 -11.01
CA LEU A 72 -2.88 -0.14 -10.92
C LEU A 72 -1.94 -0.17 -9.71
N LEU A 73 -2.45 -0.51 -8.53
CA LEU A 73 -1.64 -0.59 -7.31
C LEU A 73 -0.55 -1.67 -7.41
N SER A 74 -0.81 -2.76 -8.14
CA SER A 74 0.16 -3.82 -8.42
C SER A 74 1.25 -3.34 -9.36
N SER A 75 0.89 -2.65 -10.44
CA SER A 75 1.84 -2.08 -11.40
C SER A 75 2.77 -1.08 -10.72
N LEU A 76 2.24 -0.17 -9.90
CA LEU A 76 3.04 0.79 -9.15
C LEU A 76 4.04 0.11 -8.20
N LEU A 77 3.62 -0.97 -7.54
CA LEU A 77 4.52 -1.75 -6.68
C LEU A 77 5.63 -2.42 -7.50
N LEU A 78 5.29 -3.04 -8.64
CA LEU A 78 6.29 -3.65 -9.53
C LEU A 78 7.30 -2.61 -10.03
N ASP A 79 6.82 -1.43 -10.42
CA ASP A 79 7.68 -0.33 -10.88
C ASP A 79 8.60 0.19 -9.77
N SER A 80 8.16 0.18 -8.50
CA SER A 80 9.02 0.55 -7.36
C SER A 80 10.09 -0.48 -7.03
N ILE A 81 9.85 -1.77 -7.32
CA ILE A 81 10.81 -2.86 -7.08
C ILE A 81 11.86 -2.93 -8.19
N ASN A 82 11.50 -2.54 -9.42
CA ASN A 82 12.38 -2.62 -10.59
C ASN A 82 13.28 -1.37 -10.79
N LYS A 83 13.12 -0.34 -9.95
CA LYS A 83 13.99 0.86 -9.95
C LYS A 83 15.20 0.64 -9.06
#